data_AF-A0A354HDR8-F1
#
_entry.id   AF-A0A354HDR8-F1
#
_cell.length_a   1.000
_cell.length_b   1.000
_cell.length_c   1.000
_cell.angle_alpha   90.00
_cell.angle_beta   90.00
_cell.angle_gamma   90.00
#
_symmetry.space_group_name_H-M   'P 1'
#
loop_
_entity.id
_entity.type
_entity.pdbx_description
1 polymer ?
#
loop_
_entity_poly.entity_id
_entity_poly.type
_entity_poly.pdbx_seq_one_letter_code
_entity_poly.pdbx_strand_id
1 'polypeptide(L)'
;MKYLGMPAGMWTLFGGSFRKALTTVLNFDSGTAKSITAKAKQRYKEIIGSLPGFEKGDRFKMNILSCAMLSAFILNMPQKPTAEQMTEYYKTGMVTGAMKWFCKKSGKKKYTPRDIDGMKKTAALRAADRNPYSWNMEFCEYSDGSGYEARFTKCGICTLMSKLGLFEYVPALCALDYTMAELSEVTDFVREYTLASGGPYCDCGYRKIRK
;
A
#
# COMPACT_ATOMS: atom_id res chain seq x y z
N MET A 1 -22.01 -5.49 -4.57
CA MET A 1 -20.89 -4.57 -4.89
C MET A 1 -19.61 -5.04 -4.23
N LYS A 2 -18.54 -5.25 -5.01
CA LYS A 2 -17.28 -5.93 -4.59
C LYS A 2 -16.54 -5.29 -3.40
N TYR A 3 -16.70 -3.97 -3.19
CA TYR A 3 -15.94 -3.16 -2.21
C TYR A 3 -16.81 -2.20 -1.39
N LEU A 4 -18.11 -2.50 -1.21
CA LEU A 4 -19.16 -1.58 -0.72
C LEU A 4 -18.65 -0.41 0.17
N GLY A 5 -18.75 0.82 -0.34
CA GLY A 5 -18.37 2.06 0.36
C GLY A 5 -16.87 2.34 0.55
N MET A 6 -16.00 1.33 0.51
CA MET A 6 -14.57 1.48 0.78
C MET A 6 -13.86 2.43 -0.21
N PRO A 7 -14.09 2.37 -1.54
CA PRO A 7 -13.46 3.30 -2.47
C PRO A 7 -13.82 4.75 -2.20
N ALA A 8 -15.10 5.03 -1.90
CA ALA A 8 -15.56 6.36 -1.57
C ALA A 8 -14.92 6.86 -0.27
N GLY A 9 -14.86 6.01 0.76
CA GLY A 9 -14.18 6.33 2.02
C GLY A 9 -12.70 6.62 1.84
N MET A 10 -11.99 5.80 1.05
CA MET A 10 -10.59 6.03 0.67
C MET A 10 -10.40 7.38 -0.02
N TRP A 11 -11.25 7.70 -0.99
CA TRP A 11 -11.19 8.98 -1.69
C TRP A 11 -11.42 10.16 -0.74
N THR A 12 -12.40 10.06 0.16
CA THR A 12 -12.68 11.10 1.15
C THR A 12 -11.51 11.31 2.11
N LEU A 13 -10.85 10.24 2.54
CA LEU A 13 -9.72 10.32 3.48
C LEU A 13 -8.45 10.91 2.85
N PHE A 14 -8.14 10.57 1.59
CA PHE A 14 -6.82 10.87 1.01
C PHE A 14 -6.85 11.78 -0.22
N GLY A 15 -7.99 11.98 -0.88
CA GLY A 15 -8.04 12.76 -2.13
C GLY A 15 -7.56 14.20 -1.95
N GLY A 16 -7.84 14.80 -0.80
CA GLY A 16 -7.36 16.14 -0.45
C GLY A 16 -5.85 16.22 -0.18
N SER A 17 -5.28 15.24 0.53
CA SER A 17 -3.85 15.19 0.81
C SER A 17 -3.04 14.88 -0.44
N PHE A 18 -3.51 13.99 -1.31
CA PHE A 18 -2.90 13.73 -2.62
C PHE A 18 -2.90 14.97 -3.50
N ARG A 19 -4.02 15.72 -3.52
CA ARG A 19 -4.08 17.00 -4.24
C ARG A 19 -3.08 18.02 -3.70
N LYS A 20 -2.96 18.13 -2.37
CA LYS A 20 -1.98 19.02 -1.74
C LYS A 20 -0.53 18.59 -2.09
N ALA A 21 -0.25 17.30 -2.10
CA ALA A 21 1.05 16.77 -2.47
C ALA A 21 1.44 17.08 -3.92
N LEU A 22 0.47 17.21 -4.84
CA LEU A 22 0.75 17.62 -6.23
C LEU A 22 1.43 19.00 -6.26
N THR A 23 0.99 19.92 -5.39
CA THR A 23 1.55 21.27 -5.34
C THR A 23 2.81 21.32 -4.49
N THR A 24 2.84 20.64 -3.33
CA THR A 24 3.94 20.78 -2.37
C THR A 24 5.15 19.90 -2.66
N VAL A 25 4.97 18.79 -3.40
CA VAL A 25 6.06 17.85 -3.73
C VAL A 25 6.41 17.92 -5.21
N LEU A 26 5.40 17.93 -6.08
CA LEU A 26 5.59 17.89 -7.53
C LEU A 26 5.55 19.27 -8.20
N ASN A 27 5.36 20.35 -7.41
CA ASN A 27 5.37 21.74 -7.88
C ASN A 27 4.35 22.06 -8.98
N PHE A 28 3.26 21.28 -9.11
CA PHE A 28 2.16 21.67 -9.98
C PHE A 28 1.44 22.90 -9.43
N ASP A 29 0.97 23.79 -10.31
CA ASP A 29 0.12 24.89 -9.89
C ASP A 29 -1.25 24.38 -9.39
N SER A 30 -1.96 25.22 -8.63
CA SER A 30 -3.24 24.87 -8.01
C SER A 30 -4.32 24.50 -9.03
N GLY A 31 -4.32 25.11 -10.23
CA GLY A 31 -5.24 24.82 -11.31
C GLY A 31 -4.99 23.44 -11.90
N THR A 32 -3.74 23.14 -12.24
CA THR A 32 -3.31 21.82 -12.70
C THR A 32 -3.60 20.74 -11.66
N ALA A 33 -3.28 20.97 -10.38
CA ALA A 33 -3.56 20.02 -9.31
C ALA A 33 -5.06 19.72 -9.15
N LYS A 34 -5.94 20.73 -9.28
CA LYS A 34 -7.41 20.54 -9.31
C LYS A 34 -7.84 19.65 -10.48
N SER A 35 -7.34 19.94 -11.68
CA SER A 35 -7.66 19.22 -12.91
C SER A 35 -7.24 17.74 -12.82
N ILE A 36 -5.99 17.47 -12.40
CA ILE A 36 -5.47 16.12 -12.16
C ILE A 36 -6.38 15.37 -11.18
N THR A 37 -6.71 15.99 -10.04
CA THR A 37 -7.53 15.36 -8.99
C THR A 37 -8.92 14.99 -9.49
N ALA A 38 -9.56 15.86 -10.28
CA ALA A 38 -10.89 15.60 -10.83
C ALA A 38 -10.89 14.42 -11.80
N LYS A 39 -9.91 14.36 -12.71
CA LYS A 39 -9.76 13.25 -13.65
C LYS A 39 -9.36 11.94 -12.94
N ALA A 40 -8.45 12.02 -11.98
CA ALA A 40 -8.03 10.90 -11.15
C ALA A 40 -9.21 10.28 -10.39
N LYS A 41 -10.18 11.07 -9.92
CA LYS A 41 -11.39 10.54 -9.26
C LYS A 41 -12.20 9.61 -10.17
N GLN A 42 -12.32 9.95 -11.45
CA GLN A 42 -13.03 9.10 -12.40
C GLN A 42 -12.20 7.88 -12.77
N ARG A 43 -10.90 8.09 -13.05
CA ARG A 43 -9.98 6.99 -13.35
C ARG A 43 -9.87 5.97 -12.22
N TYR A 44 -9.92 6.42 -10.97
CA TYR A 44 -9.95 5.56 -9.78
C TYR A 44 -11.15 4.62 -9.77
N LYS A 45 -12.35 5.12 -10.11
CA LYS A 45 -13.56 4.30 -10.21
C LYS A 45 -13.46 3.28 -11.33
N GLU A 46 -12.92 3.67 -12.48
CA GLU A 46 -12.69 2.77 -13.63
C GLU A 46 -11.75 1.62 -13.26
N ILE A 47 -10.61 1.94 -12.66
CA ILE A 47 -9.63 0.94 -12.21
C ILE A 47 -10.30 -0.04 -11.24
N ILE A 48 -11.00 0.46 -10.23
CA ILE A 48 -11.70 -0.40 -9.26
C ILE A 48 -12.81 -1.24 -9.89
N GLY A 49 -13.56 -0.67 -10.83
CA GLY A 49 -14.60 -1.40 -11.56
C GLY A 49 -14.05 -2.63 -12.29
N SER A 50 -12.80 -2.54 -12.77
CA SER A 50 -12.10 -3.64 -13.43
C SER A 50 -11.54 -4.71 -12.48
N LEU A 51 -11.41 -4.42 -11.17
CA LEU A 51 -10.86 -5.37 -10.21
C LEU A 51 -11.89 -6.44 -9.81
N PRO A 52 -11.47 -7.70 -9.59
CA PRO A 52 -12.34 -8.75 -9.06
C PRO A 52 -12.67 -8.50 -7.58
N GLY A 53 -13.70 -9.18 -7.07
CA GLY A 53 -13.98 -9.16 -5.63
C GLY A 53 -12.88 -9.86 -4.85
N PHE A 54 -12.61 -9.39 -3.63
CA PHE A 54 -11.67 -10.04 -2.73
C PHE A 54 -12.43 -10.94 -1.77
N GLU A 55 -11.90 -12.12 -1.52
CA GLU A 55 -12.50 -13.15 -0.65
C GLU A 55 -12.69 -12.65 0.79
N LYS A 56 -13.54 -13.35 1.54
CA LYS A 56 -13.71 -13.07 2.97
C LYS A 56 -12.43 -13.44 3.71
N GLY A 57 -11.93 -12.54 4.56
CA GLY A 57 -10.68 -12.74 5.31
C GLY A 57 -9.42 -12.24 4.58
N ASP A 58 -9.51 -11.91 3.28
CA ASP A 58 -8.42 -11.25 2.58
C ASP A 58 -8.24 -9.81 3.12
N ARG A 59 -7.07 -9.55 3.70
CA ARG A 59 -6.73 -8.29 4.37
C ARG A 59 -6.20 -7.21 3.43
N PHE A 60 -5.83 -7.55 2.20
CA PHE A 60 -5.09 -6.63 1.34
C PHE A 60 -5.98 -5.75 0.44
N LYS A 61 -7.29 -5.75 0.68
CA LYS A 61 -8.25 -4.88 -0.03
C LYS A 61 -7.86 -3.41 0.05
N MET A 62 -7.40 -2.95 1.21
CA MET A 62 -6.99 -1.55 1.37
C MET A 62 -5.71 -1.25 0.59
N ASN A 63 -4.76 -2.19 0.52
CA ASN A 63 -3.53 -2.02 -0.25
C ASN A 63 -3.82 -1.87 -1.74
N ILE A 64 -4.71 -2.70 -2.32
CA ILE A 64 -5.05 -2.58 -3.75
C ILE A 64 -5.85 -1.31 -4.05
N LEU A 65 -6.74 -0.88 -3.14
CA LEU A 65 -7.47 0.37 -3.28
C LEU A 65 -6.54 1.59 -3.20
N SER A 66 -5.53 1.53 -2.34
CA SER A 66 -4.51 2.58 -2.24
C SER A 66 -3.61 2.62 -3.48
N CYS A 67 -3.20 1.46 -4.00
CA CYS A 67 -2.50 1.34 -5.28
C CYS A 67 -3.32 1.96 -6.42
N ALA A 68 -4.60 1.57 -6.56
CA ALA A 68 -5.48 2.09 -7.60
C ALA A 68 -5.65 3.62 -7.51
N MET A 69 -5.69 4.18 -6.29
CA MET A 69 -5.74 5.62 -6.08
C MET A 69 -4.48 6.30 -6.58
N LEU A 70 -3.30 5.83 -6.18
CA LEU A 70 -2.02 6.35 -6.65
C LEU A 70 -1.91 6.27 -8.18
N SER A 71 -2.24 5.11 -8.77
CA SER A 71 -2.22 4.92 -10.22
C SER A 71 -3.14 5.90 -10.94
N ALA A 72 -4.32 6.18 -10.39
CA ALA A 72 -5.27 7.12 -10.99
C ALA A 72 -4.72 8.56 -11.03
N PHE A 73 -3.96 8.98 -10.02
CA PHE A 73 -3.26 10.27 -10.05
C PHE A 73 -2.15 10.27 -11.10
N ILE A 74 -1.25 9.28 -11.09
CA ILE A 74 -0.12 9.19 -12.02
C ILE A 74 -0.60 9.25 -13.49
N LEU A 75 -1.63 8.46 -13.84
CA LEU A 75 -2.19 8.40 -15.19
C LEU A 75 -2.82 9.72 -15.68
N ASN A 76 -3.04 10.68 -14.80
CA ASN A 76 -3.63 11.97 -15.13
C ASN A 76 -2.66 13.14 -14.93
N MET A 77 -1.40 12.88 -14.57
CA MET A 77 -0.36 13.91 -14.53
C MET A 77 0.06 14.27 -15.96
N PRO A 78 0.26 15.56 -16.28
CA PRO A 78 0.73 15.98 -17.60
C PRO A 78 2.19 15.56 -17.87
N GLN A 79 2.95 15.28 -16.81
CA GLN A 79 4.35 14.88 -16.87
C GLN A 79 4.56 13.74 -15.88
N LYS A 80 5.35 12.73 -16.28
CA LYS A 80 5.70 11.62 -15.40
C LYS A 80 6.79 12.05 -14.41
N PRO A 81 6.54 12.02 -13.09
CA PRO A 81 7.57 12.29 -12.08
C PRO A 81 8.60 11.14 -12.00
N THR A 82 9.75 11.39 -11.38
CA THR A 82 10.73 10.33 -11.10
C THR A 82 10.24 9.37 -10.01
N ALA A 83 10.90 8.23 -9.86
CA ALA A 83 10.56 7.26 -8.80
C ALA A 83 10.76 7.85 -7.39
N GLU A 84 11.77 8.69 -7.20
CA GLU A 84 12.06 9.37 -5.93
C GLU A 84 10.97 10.40 -5.61
N GLN A 85 10.61 11.23 -6.59
CA GLN A 85 9.51 12.18 -6.45
C GLN A 85 8.19 11.47 -6.14
N MET A 86 7.94 10.32 -6.76
CA MET A 86 6.76 9.52 -6.47
C MET A 86 6.75 8.90 -5.08
N THR A 87 7.92 8.50 -4.59
CA THR A 87 8.07 7.99 -3.22
C THR A 87 7.66 9.06 -2.22
N GLU A 88 8.18 10.28 -2.36
CA GLU A 88 7.84 11.39 -1.47
C GLU A 88 6.39 11.86 -1.65
N TYR A 89 5.89 11.94 -2.89
CA TYR A 89 4.51 12.31 -3.18
C TYR A 89 3.52 11.35 -2.51
N TYR A 90 3.74 10.05 -2.68
CA TYR A 90 2.85 9.03 -2.13
C TYR A 90 2.91 9.01 -0.60
N LYS A 91 4.11 9.11 -0.01
CA LYS A 91 4.29 9.28 1.43
C LYS A 91 3.53 10.50 1.96
N THR A 92 3.76 11.69 1.39
CA THR A 92 3.08 12.93 1.80
C THR A 92 1.56 12.82 1.65
N GLY A 93 1.07 12.19 0.57
CA GLY A 93 -0.35 11.95 0.35
C GLY A 93 -0.98 11.01 1.37
N MET A 94 -0.25 9.97 1.81
CA MET A 94 -0.76 8.93 2.72
C MET A 94 -0.59 9.26 4.20
N VAL A 95 0.42 10.05 4.58
CA VAL A 95 0.75 10.36 5.97
C VAL A 95 -0.08 11.55 6.50
N THR A 96 -1.39 11.33 6.58
CA THR A 96 -2.33 12.29 7.18
C THR A 96 -2.37 12.16 8.70
N GLY A 97 -2.91 13.16 9.41
CA GLY A 97 -3.09 13.08 10.87
C GLY A 97 -3.92 11.87 11.32
N ALA A 98 -4.97 11.53 10.55
CA ALA A 98 -5.77 10.34 10.78
C ALA A 98 -4.96 9.04 10.60
N MET A 99 -4.10 8.98 9.58
CA MET A 99 -3.23 7.82 9.36
C MET A 99 -2.22 7.65 10.50
N LYS A 100 -1.57 8.73 10.95
CA LYS A 100 -0.64 8.70 12.09
C LYS A 100 -1.32 8.13 13.34
N TRP A 101 -2.51 8.63 13.68
CA TRP A 101 -3.28 8.12 14.81
C TRP A 101 -3.66 6.65 14.64
N PHE A 102 -4.09 6.24 13.44
CA PHE A 102 -4.45 4.86 13.13
C PHE A 102 -3.25 3.92 13.28
N CYS A 103 -2.08 4.27 12.71
CA CYS A 103 -0.85 3.49 12.83
C CYS A 103 -0.46 3.28 14.29
N LYS A 104 -0.41 4.36 15.10
CA LYS A 104 -0.10 4.29 16.53
C LYS A 104 -1.09 3.41 17.31
N LYS A 105 -2.39 3.50 17.01
CA LYS A 105 -3.41 2.67 17.66
C LYS A 105 -3.31 1.19 17.25
N SER A 106 -3.02 0.92 15.98
CA SER A 106 -2.85 -0.43 15.44
C SER A 106 -1.60 -1.12 15.98
N GLY A 107 -0.51 -0.36 16.20
CA GLY A 107 0.75 -0.84 16.78
C GLY A 107 0.56 -1.52 18.13
N LYS A 108 -0.37 -1.03 18.97
CA LYS A 108 -0.69 -1.63 20.28
C LYS A 108 -1.19 -3.09 20.22
N LYS A 109 -1.65 -3.54 19.04
CA LYS A 109 -2.13 -4.92 18.83
C LYS A 109 -1.12 -5.79 18.06
N LYS A 110 -0.08 -5.19 17.49
CA LYS A 110 0.97 -5.90 16.75
C LYS A 110 1.64 -6.92 17.68
N TYR A 111 1.97 -8.09 17.16
CA TYR A 111 2.61 -9.20 17.88
C TYR A 111 1.78 -9.85 19.00
N THR A 112 0.53 -9.44 19.23
CA THR A 112 -0.38 -10.17 20.10
C THR A 112 -0.72 -11.54 19.49
N PRO A 113 -1.14 -12.56 20.29
CA PRO A 113 -1.54 -13.85 19.75
C PRO A 113 -2.59 -13.74 18.63
N ARG A 114 -3.51 -12.78 18.75
CA ARG A 114 -4.52 -12.49 17.73
C ARG A 114 -3.94 -11.93 16.42
N ASP A 115 -2.92 -11.08 16.50
CA ASP A 115 -2.22 -10.58 15.31
C ASP A 115 -1.50 -11.72 14.59
N ILE A 116 -0.74 -12.53 15.34
CA ILE A 116 0.01 -13.68 14.82
C ILE A 116 -0.92 -14.71 14.20
N ASP A 117 -1.99 -15.10 14.87
CA ASP A 117 -3.04 -15.97 14.31
C ASP A 117 -3.62 -15.39 13.02
N GLY A 118 -3.87 -14.08 13.00
CA GLY A 118 -4.28 -13.38 11.80
C GLY A 118 -3.27 -13.53 10.66
N MET A 119 -1.98 -13.32 10.91
CA MET A 119 -0.92 -13.44 9.90
C MET A 119 -0.83 -14.87 9.35
N LYS A 120 -0.92 -15.88 10.21
CA LYS A 120 -0.95 -17.31 9.81
C LYS A 120 -2.16 -17.62 8.95
N LYS A 121 -3.35 -17.11 9.31
CA LYS A 121 -4.57 -17.25 8.49
C LYS A 121 -4.43 -16.60 7.11
N THR A 122 -3.78 -15.44 7.03
CA THR A 122 -3.49 -14.80 5.74
C THR A 122 -2.56 -15.64 4.88
N ALA A 123 -1.49 -16.19 5.46
CA ALA A 123 -0.57 -17.06 4.75
C ALA A 123 -1.29 -18.32 4.22
N ALA A 124 -2.14 -18.94 5.04
CA ALA A 124 -2.91 -20.13 4.68
C ALA A 124 -3.98 -19.85 3.60
N LEU A 125 -4.59 -18.65 3.58
CA LEU A 125 -5.64 -18.30 2.62
C LEU A 125 -5.14 -18.31 1.16
N ARG A 126 -3.87 -17.91 0.96
CA ARG A 126 -3.24 -17.83 -0.36
C ARG A 126 -4.10 -17.14 -1.44
N ALA A 127 -4.83 -16.08 -1.12
CA ALA A 127 -5.86 -15.52 -2.01
C ALA A 127 -5.38 -15.23 -3.45
N ALA A 128 -4.07 -15.03 -3.66
CA ALA A 128 -3.52 -14.78 -4.99
C ALA A 128 -3.52 -15.97 -5.97
N ASP A 129 -3.80 -17.21 -5.55
CA ASP A 129 -4.04 -18.28 -6.56
C ASP A 129 -5.44 -18.21 -7.18
N ARG A 130 -6.39 -17.49 -6.54
CA ARG A 130 -7.74 -17.25 -7.07
C ARG A 130 -7.93 -15.84 -7.63
N ASN A 131 -7.20 -14.86 -7.09
CA ASN A 131 -7.28 -13.46 -7.50
C ASN A 131 -5.86 -12.88 -7.68
N PRO A 132 -5.39 -12.62 -8.91
CA PRO A 132 -4.01 -12.17 -9.15
C PRO A 132 -3.71 -10.77 -8.60
N TYR A 133 -4.74 -10.01 -8.19
CA TYR A 133 -4.61 -8.72 -7.53
C TYR A 133 -4.50 -8.84 -6.00
N SER A 134 -4.45 -10.05 -5.45
CA SER A 134 -4.19 -10.31 -4.04
C SER A 134 -2.73 -10.74 -3.79
N TRP A 135 -2.42 -11.24 -2.59
CA TRP A 135 -1.07 -11.62 -2.15
C TRP A 135 -1.03 -13.06 -1.67
N ASN A 136 0.12 -13.70 -1.88
CA ASN A 136 0.51 -14.93 -1.18
C ASN A 136 1.76 -14.62 -0.38
N MET A 137 1.80 -15.14 0.85
CA MET A 137 2.95 -15.02 1.72
C MET A 137 3.18 -16.28 2.53
N GLU A 138 4.44 -16.49 2.90
CA GLU A 138 4.82 -17.34 4.02
C GLU A 138 5.00 -16.49 5.27
N PHE A 139 4.68 -17.06 6.42
CA PHE A 139 4.84 -16.41 7.72
C PHE A 139 5.93 -17.13 8.50
N CYS A 140 7.04 -16.43 8.79
CA CYS A 140 8.22 -16.99 9.42
C CYS A 140 8.50 -16.25 10.73
N GLU A 141 8.28 -16.87 11.88
CA GLU A 141 8.65 -16.27 13.17
C GLU A 141 10.17 -16.31 13.35
N TYR A 142 10.76 -15.24 13.89
CA TYR A 142 12.17 -15.27 14.26
C TYR A 142 12.36 -16.14 15.51
N SER A 143 13.36 -17.03 15.50
CA SER A 143 13.60 -18.01 16.55
C SER A 143 13.90 -17.37 17.92
N ASP A 144 14.42 -16.15 17.93
CA ASP A 144 14.72 -15.36 19.14
C ASP A 144 13.50 -14.58 19.68
N GLY A 145 12.32 -14.78 19.10
CA GLY A 145 11.07 -14.11 19.48
C GLY A 145 11.04 -12.61 19.17
N SER A 146 12.04 -12.09 18.43
CA SER A 146 12.17 -10.68 18.10
C SER A 146 11.11 -10.18 17.11
N GLY A 147 10.30 -11.05 16.52
CA GLY A 147 9.30 -10.65 15.53
C GLY A 147 9.04 -11.74 14.50
N TYR A 148 8.79 -11.34 13.26
CA TYR A 148 8.59 -12.26 12.15
C TYR A 148 8.95 -11.63 10.80
N GLU A 149 9.10 -12.47 9.79
CA GLU A 149 9.19 -12.11 8.39
C GLU A 149 7.95 -12.61 7.65
N ALA A 150 7.40 -11.75 6.78
CA ALA A 150 6.35 -12.10 5.84
C ALA A 150 6.95 -12.16 4.43
N ARG A 151 7.16 -13.38 3.91
CA ARG A 151 7.78 -13.59 2.60
C ARG A 151 6.72 -13.60 1.51
N PHE A 152 6.58 -12.52 0.76
CA PHE A 152 5.57 -12.42 -0.28
C PHE A 152 6.04 -12.99 -1.61
N THR A 153 5.38 -14.02 -2.13
CA THR A 153 5.67 -14.65 -3.42
C THR A 153 4.71 -14.22 -4.53
N LYS A 154 3.57 -13.61 -4.17
CA LYS A 154 2.66 -12.95 -5.11
C LYS A 154 2.23 -11.60 -4.53
N CYS A 155 2.12 -10.58 -5.38
CA CYS A 155 1.82 -9.21 -4.96
C CYS A 155 0.84 -8.53 -5.91
N GLY A 156 -0.33 -8.16 -5.38
CA GLY A 156 -1.38 -7.49 -6.14
C GLY A 156 -0.99 -6.12 -6.68
N ILE A 157 -0.11 -5.39 -5.98
CA ILE A 157 0.46 -4.13 -6.45
C ILE A 157 1.28 -4.35 -7.72
N CYS A 158 2.16 -5.36 -7.73
CA CYS A 158 2.97 -5.68 -8.91
C CYS A 158 2.06 -5.97 -10.11
N THR A 159 1.05 -6.85 -9.92
CA THR A 159 0.07 -7.18 -10.96
C THR A 159 -0.65 -5.95 -11.50
N LEU A 160 -1.19 -5.09 -10.62
CA LEU A 160 -1.95 -3.92 -11.05
C LEU A 160 -1.07 -2.90 -11.76
N MET A 161 0.10 -2.59 -11.20
CA MET A 161 1.01 -1.59 -11.76
C MET A 161 1.60 -2.05 -13.10
N SER A 162 1.91 -3.34 -13.27
CA SER A 162 2.29 -3.89 -14.58
C SER A 162 1.16 -3.70 -15.60
N LYS A 163 -0.08 -4.07 -15.25
CA LYS A 163 -1.24 -3.94 -16.16
C LYS A 163 -1.51 -2.49 -16.58
N LEU A 164 -1.20 -1.53 -15.72
CA LEU A 164 -1.39 -0.10 -15.99
C LEU A 164 -0.16 0.56 -16.66
N GLY A 165 0.93 -0.17 -16.89
CA GLY A 165 2.17 0.39 -17.46
C GLY A 165 2.90 1.34 -16.50
N LEU A 166 2.81 1.07 -15.18
CA LEU A 166 3.34 1.90 -14.09
C LEU A 166 4.34 1.16 -13.20
N PHE A 167 4.89 0.02 -13.66
CA PHE A 167 5.71 -0.85 -12.80
C PHE A 167 6.92 -0.13 -12.19
N GLU A 168 7.47 0.86 -12.89
CA GLU A 168 8.55 1.75 -12.42
C GLU A 168 8.26 2.42 -11.05
N TYR A 169 6.99 2.59 -10.67
CA TYR A 169 6.58 3.22 -9.42
C TYR A 169 6.20 2.24 -8.30
N VAL A 170 6.33 0.93 -8.52
CA VAL A 170 6.12 -0.06 -7.44
C VAL A 170 7.04 0.19 -6.24
N PRO A 171 8.34 0.55 -6.40
CA PRO A 171 9.20 0.89 -5.27
C PRO A 171 8.64 2.00 -4.37
N ALA A 172 7.95 3.01 -4.92
CA ALA A 172 7.32 4.08 -4.14
C ALA A 172 6.20 3.53 -3.21
N LEU A 173 5.42 2.56 -3.70
CA LEU A 173 4.40 1.88 -2.89
C LEU A 173 5.03 1.03 -1.80
N CYS A 174 6.09 0.30 -2.13
CA CYS A 174 6.83 -0.55 -1.17
C CYS A 174 7.53 0.29 -0.10
N ALA A 175 8.07 1.46 -0.43
CA ALA A 175 8.76 2.34 0.52
C ALA A 175 7.83 2.84 1.63
N LEU A 176 6.52 2.91 1.39
CA LEU A 176 5.54 3.32 2.38
C LEU A 176 5.52 2.38 3.60
N ASP A 177 5.88 1.10 3.46
CA ASP A 177 5.92 0.13 4.56
C ASP A 177 6.84 0.61 5.70
N TYR A 178 8.00 1.18 5.36
CA TYR A 178 8.94 1.76 6.34
C TYR A 178 8.29 2.90 7.12
N THR A 179 7.62 3.81 6.42
CA THR A 179 6.92 4.94 7.06
C THR A 179 5.78 4.46 7.96
N MET A 180 5.02 3.45 7.53
CA MET A 180 3.93 2.90 8.32
C MET A 180 4.43 2.18 9.58
N ALA A 181 5.56 1.50 9.49
CA ALA A 181 6.22 0.85 10.62
C ALA A 181 6.75 1.89 11.63
N GLU A 182 7.43 2.94 11.15
CA GLU A 182 7.92 4.04 11.98
C GLU A 182 6.76 4.70 12.75
N LEU A 183 5.66 5.04 12.05
CA LEU A 183 4.47 5.62 12.67
C LEU A 183 3.76 4.70 13.68
N SER A 184 4.03 3.39 13.65
CA SER A 184 3.50 2.44 14.63
C SER A 184 4.25 2.48 15.97
N GLU A 185 5.48 3.03 16.00
CA GLU A 185 6.37 3.14 17.16
C GLU A 185 6.75 1.80 17.84
N VAL A 186 6.42 0.66 17.24
CA VAL A 186 6.62 -0.69 17.84
C VAL A 186 7.40 -1.65 16.94
N THR A 187 7.65 -1.27 15.69
CA THR A 187 8.29 -2.13 14.70
C THR A 187 9.44 -1.41 14.02
N ASP A 188 10.59 -2.05 14.02
CA ASP A 188 11.69 -1.81 13.11
C ASP A 188 11.48 -2.68 11.87
N PHE A 189 11.21 -2.06 10.72
CA PHE A 189 10.92 -2.75 9.48
C PHE A 189 12.20 -2.87 8.65
N VAL A 190 12.51 -4.10 8.23
CA VAL A 190 13.70 -4.42 7.43
C VAL A 190 13.29 -5.16 6.18
N ARG A 191 13.96 -4.86 5.06
CA ARG A 191 13.75 -5.52 3.78
C ARG A 191 14.96 -5.30 2.87
N GLU A 192 15.53 -6.37 2.36
CA GLU A 192 16.66 -6.33 1.44
C GLU A 192 16.19 -6.21 -0.01
N TYR A 193 15.12 -6.92 -0.38
CA TYR A 193 14.64 -6.95 -1.76
C TYR A 193 13.11 -7.08 -1.87
N THR A 194 12.62 -6.96 -3.09
CA THR A 194 11.21 -7.11 -3.41
C THR A 194 11.07 -7.88 -4.71
N LEU A 195 9.87 -8.41 -4.95
CA LEU A 195 9.49 -8.87 -6.29
C LEU A 195 9.69 -7.78 -7.35
N ALA A 196 9.50 -6.50 -6.99
CA ALA A 196 9.67 -5.37 -7.90
C ALA A 196 11.13 -5.10 -8.27
N SER A 197 12.07 -5.42 -7.38
CA SER A 197 13.51 -5.31 -7.61
C SER A 197 14.13 -6.61 -8.17
N GLY A 198 13.31 -7.59 -8.57
CA GLY A 198 13.76 -8.88 -9.11
C GLY A 198 14.17 -9.92 -8.06
N GLY A 199 13.88 -9.68 -6.78
CA GLY A 199 14.13 -10.66 -5.72
C GLY A 199 13.19 -11.88 -5.82
N PRO A 200 13.57 -13.03 -5.23
CA PRO A 200 12.78 -14.26 -5.27
C PRO A 200 11.43 -14.15 -4.55
N TYR A 201 11.32 -13.22 -3.60
CA TYR A 201 10.10 -12.84 -2.86
C TYR A 201 10.28 -11.40 -2.33
N CYS A 202 9.28 -10.82 -1.67
CA CYS A 202 9.52 -9.65 -0.80
C CYS A 202 9.77 -10.12 0.63
N ASP A 203 10.94 -9.82 1.20
CA ASP A 203 11.37 -10.20 2.55
C ASP A 203 10.91 -9.15 3.58
N CYS A 204 9.60 -8.99 3.75
CA CYS A 204 9.05 -7.98 4.65
C CYS A 204 9.27 -8.39 6.12
N GLY A 205 10.37 -7.93 6.72
CA GLY A 205 10.76 -8.22 8.10
C GLY A 205 10.19 -7.22 9.10
N TYR A 206 9.52 -7.72 10.14
CA TYR A 206 8.94 -6.93 11.22
C TYR A 206 9.61 -7.30 12.55
N ARG A 207 10.60 -6.49 12.97
CA ARG A 207 11.31 -6.66 14.24
C ARG A 207 10.68 -5.79 15.31
N LYS A 208 10.44 -6.34 16.50
CA LYS A 208 9.95 -5.61 17.67
C LYS A 208 11.01 -4.61 18.12
N ILE A 209 10.61 -3.37 18.31
CA ILE A 209 11.44 -2.41 19.05
C ILE A 209 11.38 -2.83 20.52
N ARG A 210 12.51 -3.31 21.07
CA ARG A 210 12.64 -3.55 22.52
C ARG A 210 12.83 -2.19 23.18
N LYS A 211 11.90 -1.82 24.07
CA LYS A 211 12.04 -0.67 24.97
C LYS A 211 12.56 -1.14 26.31
#